data_AF-C7R4M1-F1
#
_entry.id   AF-C7R4M1-F1
#
_cell.length_a   1.000
_cell.length_b   1.000
_cell.length_c   1.000
_cell.angle_alpha   90.00
_cell.angle_beta   90.00
_cell.angle_gamma   90.00
#
_symmetry.space_group_name_H-M   'P 1'
#
loop_
_entity.id
_entity.type
_entity.pdbx_description
1 polymer ?
#
loop_
_entity_poly.entity_id
_entity_poly.type
_entity_poly.pdbx_seq_one_letter_code
_entity_poly.pdbx_strand_id
1 'polypeptide(L)'
;MYAGGEPQEKGEDNQRRQWLDDDMSETTTTPRKDTLTAADRCDRCGAQAYVRVVLSAGELLFCAHHARNHLPQLEDVAREIHDETDRLYAEHGSAATAAV
;
A
#
# COMPACT_ATOMS: atom_id res chain seq x y z
N MET A 1 36.67 -27.64 -48.79
CA MET A 1 35.55 -27.11 -49.60
C MET A 1 34.38 -28.04 -49.35
N TYR A 2 33.35 -27.79 -48.53
CA TYR A 2 32.75 -26.57 -47.97
C TYR A 2 32.08 -26.90 -46.61
N ALA A 3 32.07 -25.91 -45.70
CA ALA A 3 31.29 -25.67 -44.46
C ALA A 3 30.56 -26.84 -43.75
N GLY A 4 30.69 -27.12 -42.44
CA GLY A 4 30.90 -26.24 -41.29
C GLY A 4 29.56 -25.93 -40.59
N GLY A 5 29.27 -26.56 -39.45
CA GLY A 5 28.28 -26.05 -38.47
C GLY A 5 27.27 -27.04 -37.85
N GLU A 6 27.69 -27.81 -36.84
CA GLU A 6 26.94 -27.97 -35.58
C GLU A 6 27.91 -27.44 -34.50
N PRO A 7 27.52 -26.72 -33.42
CA PRO A 7 26.22 -26.71 -32.74
C PRO A 7 25.67 -25.28 -32.51
N GLN A 8 24.34 -25.15 -32.36
CA GLN A 8 23.79 -24.03 -31.57
C GLN A 8 23.17 -24.64 -30.32
N GLU A 9 24.04 -24.88 -29.34
CA GLU A 9 23.68 -24.95 -27.93
C GLU A 9 23.09 -23.59 -27.55
N LYS A 10 21.77 -23.46 -27.72
CA LYS A 10 21.04 -22.29 -27.25
C LYS A 10 21.24 -22.19 -25.74
N GLY A 11 22.05 -21.22 -25.31
CA GLY A 11 22.05 -20.68 -23.96
C GLY A 11 20.73 -19.96 -23.67
N GLU A 12 19.65 -20.74 -23.57
CA GLU A 12 18.30 -20.31 -23.19
C GLU A 12 17.94 -20.88 -21.80
N ASP A 13 18.93 -20.99 -20.91
CA ASP A 13 18.76 -21.44 -19.52
C ASP A 13 18.64 -20.28 -18.51
N ASN A 14 18.84 -19.03 -18.94
CA ASN A 14 18.74 -17.87 -18.04
C ASN A 14 17.28 -17.55 -17.64
N GLN A 15 16.33 -17.72 -18.56
CA GLN A 15 14.94 -17.28 -18.35
C GLN A 15 14.12 -18.19 -17.41
N ARG A 16 14.61 -19.41 -17.11
CA ARG A 16 13.92 -20.35 -16.22
C ARG A 16 14.35 -20.24 -14.76
N ARG A 17 15.50 -19.60 -14.48
CA ARG A 17 16.05 -19.42 -13.13
C ARG A 17 15.52 -18.17 -12.42
N GLN A 18 15.22 -17.13 -13.19
CA GLN A 18 14.60 -15.88 -12.71
C GLN A 18 13.22 -16.03 -12.03
N TRP A 19 12.62 -17.23 -11.97
CA TRP A 19 11.41 -17.49 -11.17
C TRP A 19 11.70 -18.01 -9.76
N LEU A 20 12.92 -18.53 -9.52
CA LEU A 20 13.34 -19.02 -8.21
C LEU A 20 14.09 -17.96 -7.40
N ASP A 21 14.66 -16.97 -8.09
CA ASP A 21 15.46 -15.87 -7.52
C ASP A 21 14.73 -14.51 -7.58
N ASP A 22 13.39 -14.49 -7.63
CA ASP A 22 12.61 -13.25 -7.50
C ASP A 22 12.66 -12.81 -6.03
N ASP A 23 13.84 -12.25 -5.71
CA ASP A 23 14.16 -11.28 -4.68
C ASP A 23 12.92 -10.80 -3.95
N MET A 24 12.71 -11.36 -2.74
CA MET A 24 11.76 -10.82 -1.77
C MET A 24 12.28 -9.43 -1.37
N SER A 25 12.01 -8.44 -2.22
CA SER A 25 12.44 -7.07 -2.04
C SER A 25 11.98 -6.61 -0.66
N GLU A 26 12.96 -6.45 0.21
CA GLU A 26 12.82 -6.05 1.60
C GLU A 26 12.08 -4.72 1.62
N THR A 27 10.77 -4.78 1.87
CA THR A 27 9.92 -3.60 1.90
C THR A 27 10.17 -2.89 3.23
N THR A 28 11.22 -2.07 3.25
CA THR A 28 11.49 -1.15 4.35
C THR A 28 10.32 -0.16 4.43
N THR A 29 9.40 -0.44 5.35
CA THR A 29 8.24 0.41 5.64
C THR A 29 8.72 1.63 6.44
N THR A 30 9.26 2.61 5.73
CA THR A 30 9.44 3.96 6.29
C THR A 30 8.06 4.61 6.31
N PRO A 31 7.56 5.08 7.46
CA PRO A 31 6.24 5.72 7.53
C PRO A 31 6.23 6.92 6.57
N ARG A 32 5.38 6.82 5.55
CA ARG A 32 5.17 7.91 4.60
C ARG A 32 4.44 9.04 5.29
N LYS A 33 4.92 10.27 5.08
CA LYS A 33 4.20 11.49 5.46
C LYS A 33 3.34 12.05 4.33
N ASP A 34 3.31 11.35 3.20
CA ASP A 34 2.46 11.75 2.08
C ASP A 34 1.01 11.35 2.32
N THR A 35 0.17 12.11 1.60
CA THR A 35 -1.28 12.01 1.59
C THR A 35 -1.74 10.61 1.23
N LEU A 36 -2.75 10.11 1.94
CA LEU A 36 -3.33 8.81 1.64
C LEU A 36 -4.00 8.82 0.26
N THR A 37 -3.72 7.78 -0.52
CA THR A 37 -4.15 7.62 -1.90
C THR A 37 -5.21 6.55 -2.02
N ALA A 38 -5.81 6.47 -3.21
CA ALA A 38 -6.72 5.38 -3.55
C ALA A 38 -6.01 4.01 -3.63
N ALA A 39 -4.69 3.90 -3.50
CA ALA A 39 -3.96 2.63 -3.43
C ALA A 39 -3.83 2.10 -1.99
N ASP A 40 -3.95 2.97 -0.99
CA ASP A 40 -3.84 2.60 0.41
C ASP A 40 -5.06 1.77 0.85
N ARG A 41 -4.81 0.62 1.48
CA ARG A 41 -5.85 -0.37 1.81
C ARG A 41 -5.96 -0.51 3.31
N CYS A 42 -7.18 -0.56 3.81
CA CYS A 42 -7.45 -0.85 5.21
C CYS A 42 -7.01 -2.27 5.54
N ASP A 43 -6.18 -2.43 6.57
CA ASP A 43 -5.67 -3.74 6.98
C ASP A 43 -6.76 -4.70 7.46
N ARG A 44 -7.94 -4.17 7.82
CA ARG A 44 -9.07 -4.98 8.29
C ARG A 44 -10.02 -5.44 7.20
N CYS A 45 -10.27 -4.65 6.15
CA CYS A 45 -11.26 -4.99 5.11
C CYS A 45 -10.83 -4.76 3.67
N GLY A 46 -9.65 -4.20 3.43
CA GLY A 46 -9.16 -3.90 2.09
C GLY A 46 -9.86 -2.75 1.38
N ALA A 47 -10.77 -2.01 2.03
CA ALA A 47 -11.31 -0.76 1.47
C ALA A 47 -10.24 0.34 1.44
N GLN A 48 -10.48 1.45 0.73
CA GLN A 48 -9.55 2.59 0.75
C GLN A 48 -9.32 3.09 2.19
N ALA A 49 -8.04 3.31 2.54
CA ALA A 49 -7.66 3.87 3.82
C ALA A 49 -7.72 5.40 3.80
N TYR A 50 -8.14 5.96 4.93
CA TYR A 50 -8.20 7.40 5.19
C TYR A 50 -7.53 7.77 6.52
N VAL A 51 -7.13 6.77 7.30
CA VAL A 51 -6.44 6.97 8.58
C VAL A 51 -5.20 6.09 8.62
N ARG A 52 -4.04 6.69 8.87
CA ARG A 52 -2.78 6.01 9.12
C ARG A 52 -2.42 6.16 10.59
N VAL A 53 -2.10 5.05 11.24
CA VAL A 53 -1.72 4.99 12.65
C VAL A 53 -0.29 4.51 12.74
N VAL A 54 0.61 5.37 13.20
CA VAL A 54 2.01 5.01 13.45
C VAL A 54 2.14 4.49 14.87
N LEU A 55 2.70 3.29 14.99
CA LEU A 55 2.96 2.57 16.23
C LEU A 55 4.48 2.43 16.44
N SER A 56 4.87 1.93 17.60
CA SER A 56 6.29 1.61 17.83
C SER A 56 6.82 0.50 16.94
N ALA A 57 5.94 -0.39 16.48
CA ALA A 57 6.26 -1.58 15.69
C ALA A 57 6.09 -1.40 14.18
N GLY A 58 5.59 -0.25 13.71
CA GLY A 58 5.27 -0.02 12.30
C GLY A 58 4.08 0.91 12.13
N GLU A 59 3.30 0.72 11.08
CA GLU A 59 2.08 1.48 10.81
C GLU A 59 0.91 0.56 10.46
N LEU A 60 -0.30 1.05 10.71
CA LEU A 60 -1.56 0.42 10.33
C LEU A 60 -2.44 1.41 9.58
N LEU A 61 -3.15 0.93 8.57
CA LEU A 61 -4.05 1.68 7.71
C LEU A 61 -5.50 1.29 7.97
N PHE A 62 -6.36 2.28 8.16
CA PHE A 62 -7.78 2.10 8.41
C PHE A 62 -8.63 2.89 7.42
N CYS A 63 -9.73 2.28 6.98
CA CYS A 63 -10.81 3.02 6.34
C CYS A 63 -11.54 3.86 7.39
N ALA A 64 -12.25 4.91 6.97
CA ALA A 64 -12.97 5.79 7.89
C ALA A 64 -13.96 5.06 8.80
N HIS A 65 -14.58 3.97 8.33
CA HIS A 65 -15.44 3.12 9.15
C HIS A 65 -14.67 2.54 10.34
N HIS A 66 -13.60 1.79 10.07
CA HIS A 66 -12.88 1.08 11.12
C HIS A 66 -12.10 2.01 12.03
N ALA A 67 -11.59 3.13 11.51
CA ALA A 67 -10.99 4.16 12.33
C ALA A 67 -11.97 4.63 13.41
N ARG A 68 -13.23 4.96 13.07
CA ARG A 68 -14.23 5.41 14.06
C ARG A 68 -14.51 4.38 15.17
N ASN A 69 -14.44 3.10 14.86
CA ASN A 69 -14.67 2.03 15.85
C ASN A 69 -13.44 1.80 16.76
N HIS A 70 -12.24 2.15 16.30
CA HIS A 70 -10.99 1.84 16.99
C HIS A 70 -10.26 3.09 17.52
N LEU A 71 -10.60 4.29 17.08
CA LEU A 71 -9.96 5.55 17.47
C LEU A 71 -9.74 5.69 18.99
N PRO A 72 -10.72 5.41 19.86
CA PRO A 72 -10.53 5.53 21.31
C PRO A 72 -9.43 4.61 21.87
N GLN A 73 -9.21 3.45 21.23
CA GLN A 73 -8.15 2.51 21.62
C GLN A 73 -6.82 2.84 20.94
N LEU A 74 -6.88 3.40 19.72
CA LEU A 74 -5.70 3.79 18.96
C LEU A 74 -4.99 4.98 19.61
N GLU A 75 -5.71 5.93 20.19
CA GLU A 75 -5.12 7.11 20.86
C GLU A 75 -4.18 6.75 22.03
N ASP A 76 -4.42 5.63 22.71
CA ASP A 76 -3.60 5.19 23.86
C ASP A 76 -2.25 4.57 23.42
N VAL A 77 -2.22 3.96 22.23
CA VAL A 77 -1.07 3.17 21.75
C VAL A 77 -0.33 3.82 20.57
N ALA A 78 -0.96 4.76 19.87
CA ALA A 78 -0.41 5.42 18.70
C ALA A 78 0.66 6.45 19.07
N ARG A 79 1.73 6.49 18.28
CA ARG A 79 2.70 7.58 18.30
C ARG A 79 2.22 8.77 17.48
N GLU A 80 1.56 8.49 16.36
CA GLU A 80 1.02 9.50 15.45
C GLU A 80 -0.23 8.93 14.78
N ILE A 81 -1.26 9.75 14.64
CA ILE A 81 -2.48 9.42 13.89
C ILE A 81 -2.64 10.48 12.82
N HIS A 82 -2.65 10.05 11.56
CA HIS A 82 -2.88 10.88 10.40
C HIS A 82 -4.27 10.56 9.84
N ASP A 83 -5.24 11.41 10.16
CA ASP A 83 -6.64 11.26 9.77
C ASP A 83 -6.99 12.23 8.62
N GLU A 84 -7.38 11.65 7.48
CA GLU A 84 -7.85 12.38 6.31
C GLU A 84 -9.32 12.06 6.00
N THR A 85 -10.10 11.60 6.98
CA THR A 85 -11.51 11.23 6.77
C THR A 85 -12.37 12.40 6.31
N ASP A 86 -11.97 13.64 6.57
CA ASP A 86 -12.62 14.84 6.03
C ASP A 86 -12.59 14.90 4.49
N ARG A 87 -11.60 14.28 3.84
CA ARG A 87 -11.49 14.27 2.37
C ARG A 87 -12.58 13.44 1.69
N LEU A 88 -13.14 12.46 2.39
CA LEU A 88 -14.25 11.64 1.88
C LEU A 88 -15.43 12.49 1.41
N TYR A 89 -15.72 13.59 2.10
CA TYR A 89 -16.84 14.46 1.77
C TYR A 89 -16.58 15.28 0.49
N ALA A 90 -15.33 15.65 0.26
CA ALA A 90 -14.90 16.35 -0.96
C ALA A 90 -14.84 15.40 -2.17
N GLU A 91 -14.39 14.17 -1.98
CA GLU A 91 -14.20 13.18 -3.05
C GLU A 91 -15.50 12.51 -3.48
N HIS A 92 -16.42 12.27 -2.54
CA HIS A 92 -17.71 11.61 -2.81
C HIS A 92 -18.89 12.57 -2.96
N GLY A 93 -18.64 13.89 -3.02
CA GLY A 93 -19.63 14.85 -3.50
C GLY A 93 -20.93 14.85 -2.70
N SER A 94 -20.84 15.00 -1.37
CA SER A 94 -21.96 15.53 -0.60
C SER A 94 -21.53 16.80 0.12
N ALA A 95 -21.09 17.77 -0.67
CA ALA A 95 -21.24 19.16 -0.28
C ALA A 95 -22.74 19.49 -0.38
N ALA A 96 -23.51 19.18 0.65
CA ALA A 96 -24.82 19.80 0.83
C ALA A 96 -24.56 21.30 0.97
N THR A 97 -24.80 22.04 -0.10
CA THR A 97 -24.83 23.50 -0.13
C THR A 97 -25.86 23.98 0.88
N ALA A 98 -25.43 24.30 2.09
CA ALA A 98 -26.20 25.11 3.03
C ALA A 98 -25.71 26.56 2.91
N ALA A 99 -26.16 27.23 1.86
CA ALA A 99 -26.03 28.66 1.68
C ALA A 99 -27.19 29.17 0.83
N VAL A 100 -28.32 29.46 1.49
CA VAL A 100 -29.16 30.68 1.40
C VAL A 100 -30.59 30.41 1.87
#